data_AF-A0A967J2Y0-F1
#
_entry.id   AF-A0A967J2Y0-F1
#
_cell.length_a   1.000
_cell.length_b   1.000
_cell.length_c   1.000
_cell.angle_alpha   90.00
_cell.angle_beta   90.00
_cell.angle_gamma   90.00
#
_symmetry.space_group_name_H-M   'P 1'
#
loop_
_entity.id
_entity.type
_entity.pdbx_description
1 polymer ?
#
loop_
_entity_poly.entity_id
_entity_poly.type
_entity_poly.pdbx_seq_one_letter_code
_entity_poly.pdbx_strand_id
1 'polypeptide(L)'
;MERTGLRRRHESTLGPFLSTPASLLEPLLEVADPGPDDVVVDLGCGDGRLVVAAASAFGCRSVGVESSETLARKAEASAAAAGLGSLVEIVHGDA
;
A
#
# COMPACT_ATOMS: atom_id res chain seq x y z
N MET A 1 -37.16 -7.38 -1.84
CA MET A 1 -36.87 -5.99 -2.26
C MET A 1 -35.38 -5.93 -2.61
N GLU A 2 -35.05 -6.37 -3.82
CA GLU A 2 -33.67 -6.39 -4.33
C GLU A 2 -33.22 -4.99 -4.70
N ARG A 3 -32.03 -4.60 -4.24
CA ARG A 3 -31.27 -3.49 -4.84
C ARG A 3 -30.10 -4.10 -5.60
N THR A 4 -30.34 -4.46 -6.86
CA THR A 4 -29.30 -4.84 -7.82
C THR A 4 -28.56 -3.57 -8.24
N GLY A 5 -27.61 -3.15 -7.40
CA GLY A 5 -26.66 -2.08 -7.71
C GLY A 5 -25.54 -2.63 -8.60
N LEU A 6 -25.46 -2.11 -9.82
CA LEU A 6 -24.48 -2.41 -10.84
C LEU A 6 -23.03 -2.34 -10.29
N ARG A 7 -22.45 -3.48 -9.90
CA ARG A 7 -21.00 -3.60 -9.70
C ARG A 7 -20.33 -3.72 -11.06
N ARG A 8 -20.09 -2.59 -11.73
CA ARG A 8 -19.07 -2.56 -12.80
C ARG A 8 -17.71 -2.59 -12.09
N ARG A 9 -17.05 -3.76 -12.11
CA ARG A 9 -15.60 -3.80 -11.92
C ARG A 9 -15.00 -3.08 -13.13
N HIS A 10 -14.45 -1.89 -12.91
CA HIS A 10 -13.69 -1.21 -13.95
C HIS A 10 -12.31 -1.83 -13.95
N GLU A 11 -12.17 -2.97 -14.63
CA GLU A 11 -10.85 -3.53 -14.92
C GLU A 11 -10.26 -2.73 -16.08
N SER A 12 -9.86 -1.49 -15.79
CA SER A 12 -9.04 -0.69 -16.70
C SER A 12 -7.66 -0.56 -16.10
N THR A 13 -6.67 -1.15 -16.74
CA THR A 13 -5.27 -0.88 -16.41
C THR A 13 -5.02 0.62 -16.60
N LEU A 14 -4.80 1.34 -15.48
CA LEU A 14 -4.63 2.80 -15.45
C LEU A 14 -3.32 3.29 -16.11
N GLY A 15 -2.50 2.39 -16.63
CA GLY A 15 -1.21 2.67 -17.25
C GLY A 15 -0.11 1.77 -16.69
N PRO A 16 1.16 1.96 -17.11
CA PRO A 16 2.27 1.24 -16.52
C PRO A 16 2.46 1.63 -15.04
N PHE A 17 2.93 0.68 -14.24
CA PHE A 17 3.32 0.97 -12.86
C PHE A 17 4.51 1.94 -12.83
N LEU A 18 4.32 3.09 -12.17
CA LEU A 18 5.34 4.09 -11.94
C LEU A 18 5.48 4.29 -10.43
N SER A 19 6.65 3.98 -9.91
CA SER A 19 6.88 4.02 -8.47
C SER A 19 7.45 5.36 -8.04
N THR A 20 7.08 5.80 -6.84
CA THR A 20 7.72 6.92 -6.16
C THR A 20 9.24 6.67 -6.04
N PRO A 21 10.10 7.60 -6.49
CA PRO A 21 11.54 7.49 -6.31
C PRO A 21 11.90 7.27 -4.84
N ALA A 22 12.87 6.38 -4.57
CA ALA A 22 13.26 6.05 -3.20
C ALA A 22 13.70 7.29 -2.39
N SER A 23 14.32 8.27 -3.06
CA SER A 23 14.75 9.54 -2.47
C SER A 23 13.62 10.43 -1.96
N LEU A 24 12.35 10.13 -2.31
CA LEU A 24 11.19 10.89 -1.84
C LEU A 24 10.42 10.19 -0.72
N LEU A 25 10.75 8.93 -0.39
CA LEU A 25 10.01 8.21 0.65
C LEU A 25 10.24 8.82 2.03
N GLU A 26 11.50 9.06 2.39
CA GLU A 26 11.87 9.66 3.68
C GLU A 26 11.32 11.09 3.83
N PRO A 27 11.55 12.04 2.91
CA PRO A 27 10.97 13.39 3.02
C PRO A 27 9.44 13.41 3.11
N LEU A 28 8.76 12.48 2.42
CA LEU A 28 7.31 12.41 2.46
C LEU A 28 6.80 11.90 3.81
N LEU A 29 7.46 10.89 4.37
CA LEU A 29 7.10 10.33 5.67
C LEU A 29 7.51 11.25 6.83
N GLU A 30 8.62 11.97 6.73
CA GLU A 30 9.04 12.99 7.71
C GLU A 30 8.01 14.12 7.83
N VAL A 31 7.41 14.54 6.72
CA VAL A 31 6.34 15.56 6.75
C VAL A 31 5.07 15.02 7.40
N ALA A 32 4.78 13.73 7.24
CA ALA A 32 3.62 13.09 7.84
C ALA A 32 3.83 12.77 9.33
N ASP A 33 5.07 12.50 9.74
CA ASP A 33 5.51 12.17 11.11
C ASP A 33 4.59 11.19 11.84
N PRO A 34 4.30 9.99 11.28
CA PRO A 34 3.39 9.05 11.91
C PRO A 34 4.00 8.47 13.20
N GLY A 35 3.19 8.39 14.25
CA GLY A 35 3.53 7.70 15.49
C GLY A 35 3.29 6.19 15.43
N PRO A 36 3.78 5.43 16.42
CA PRO A 36 3.58 3.97 16.49
C PRO A 36 2.11 3.55 16.65
N ASP A 37 1.26 4.44 17.15
CA ASP A 37 -0.18 4.21 17.31
C ASP A 37 -1.00 4.59 16.05
N ASP A 38 -0.35 5.23 15.07
CA ASP A 38 -1.00 5.62 13.82
C ASP A 38 -1.07 4.46 12.82
N VAL A 39 -1.96 4.63 11.84
CA VAL A 39 -2.08 3.74 10.69
C VAL A 39 -1.85 4.53 9.42
N VAL A 40 -0.78 4.21 8.70
CA VAL A 40 -0.51 4.74 7.37
C VAL A 40 -1.29 3.93 6.34
N VAL A 41 -2.06 4.59 5.48
CA VAL A 41 -2.79 3.94 4.38
C VAL A 41 -2.29 4.47 3.05
N ASP A 42 -1.83 3.56 2.18
CA ASP A 42 -1.34 3.86 0.84
C ASP A 42 -2.31 3.33 -0.23
N LEU A 43 -2.90 4.24 -1.00
CA LEU A 43 -3.91 3.92 -2.02
C LEU A 43 -3.23 3.80 -3.38
N GLY A 44 -3.15 2.57 -3.91
CA GLY A 44 -2.32 2.25 -5.06
C GLY A 44 -0.87 1.99 -4.67
N CYS A 45 -0.67 1.12 -3.68
CA CYS A 45 0.64 0.95 -3.03
C CYS A 45 1.72 0.30 -3.92
N GLY A 46 1.34 -0.25 -5.08
CA GLY A 46 2.28 -0.81 -6.03
C GLY A 46 3.12 -1.95 -5.45
N ASP A 47 4.44 -1.77 -5.42
CA ASP A 47 5.38 -2.74 -4.84
C ASP A 47 5.55 -2.65 -3.32
N GLY A 48 4.72 -1.82 -2.66
CA GLY A 48 4.65 -1.69 -1.21
C GLY A 48 5.74 -0.83 -0.59
N ARG A 49 6.56 -0.13 -1.39
CA ARG A 49 7.73 0.60 -0.87
C ARG A 49 7.40 1.66 0.18
N LEU A 50 6.24 2.34 0.07
CA LEU A 50 5.86 3.38 1.02
C LEU A 50 5.43 2.77 2.36
N VAL A 51 4.54 1.76 2.33
CA VAL A 51 4.05 1.09 3.55
C VAL A 51 5.17 0.35 4.30
N VAL A 52 6.12 -0.23 3.55
CA VAL A 52 7.35 -0.83 4.11
C VAL A 52 8.24 0.24 4.74
N ALA A 53 8.49 1.36 4.05
CA ALA A 53 9.29 2.45 4.59
C ALA A 53 8.66 3.05 5.85
N ALA A 54 7.35 3.28 5.85
CA ALA A 54 6.60 3.81 6.99
C ALA A 54 6.70 2.88 8.22
N ALA A 55 6.41 1.59 8.05
CA ALA A 55 6.47 0.62 9.14
C ALA A 55 7.93 0.44 9.64
N SER A 56 8.91 0.44 8.73
CA SER A 56 10.32 0.29 9.08
C SER A 56 10.88 1.47 9.86
N ALA A 57 10.57 2.71 9.44
CA ALA A 57 11.16 3.91 10.02
C ALA A 57 10.42 4.40 11.26
N PHE A 58 9.10 4.22 11.31
CA PHE A 58 8.25 4.81 12.36
C PHE A 58 7.62 3.77 13.29
N GLY A 59 7.71 2.47 12.97
CA GLY A 59 7.09 1.42 13.76
C GLY A 59 5.55 1.46 13.78
N CYS A 60 4.96 2.28 12.90
CA CYS A 60 3.52 2.39 12.73
C CYS A 60 2.95 1.15 12.03
N ARG A 61 1.64 0.96 12.15
CA ARG A 61 0.92 0.02 11.29
C ARG A 61 0.75 0.64 9.91
N SER A 62 0.87 -0.17 8.87
CA SER A 62 0.72 0.30 7.49
C SER A 62 -0.18 -0.63 6.70
N VAL A 63 -1.08 -0.05 5.89
CA VAL A 63 -1.99 -0.77 5.02
C VAL A 63 -1.79 -0.30 3.58
N GLY A 64 -1.46 -1.21 2.68
CA GLY A 64 -1.37 -0.94 1.24
C GLY A 64 -2.60 -1.50 0.52
N VAL A 65 -3.28 -0.69 -0.29
CA VAL A 65 -4.35 -1.14 -1.18
C VAL A 65 -3.85 -1.13 -2.61
N GLU A 66 -3.95 -2.25 -3.30
CA GLU A 66 -3.49 -2.39 -4.69
C GLU A 66 -4.48 -3.23 -5.50
N SER A 67 -4.80 -2.79 -6.71
CA SER A 67 -5.80 -3.44 -7.58
C SER A 67 -5.19 -4.54 -8.46
N SER A 68 -3.90 -4.41 -8.80
CA SER A 68 -3.14 -5.42 -9.53
C SER A 68 -2.70 -6.54 -8.61
N GLU A 69 -3.22 -7.75 -8.82
CA GLU A 69 -2.83 -8.93 -8.03
C GLU A 69 -1.31 -9.17 -8.06
N THR A 70 -0.67 -8.91 -9.21
CA THR A 70 0.79 -9.08 -9.34
C THR A 70 1.56 -8.09 -8.49
N LEU A 71 1.09 -6.84 -8.39
CA LEU A 71 1.75 -5.82 -7.56
C LEU A 71 1.46 -6.07 -6.07
N ALA A 72 0.22 -6.43 -5.71
CA ALA A 72 -0.14 -6.80 -4.35
C ALA A 72 0.77 -7.93 -3.81
N ARG A 73 0.95 -9.02 -4.59
CA ARG A 73 1.87 -10.11 -4.22
C ARG A 73 3.33 -9.65 -4.08
N LYS A 74 3.77 -8.68 -4.89
CA LYS A 74 5.11 -8.09 -4.74
C LYS A 74 5.21 -7.27 -3.47
N ALA A 75 4.21 -6.47 -3.14
CA ALA A 75 4.16 -5.71 -1.89
C ALA A 75 4.18 -6.62 -0.65
N GLU A 76 3.41 -7.71 -0.67
CA GLU A 76 3.42 -8.73 0.38
C GLU A 76 4.82 -9.33 0.55
N ALA A 77 5.47 -9.70 -0.57
CA ALA A 77 6.83 -10.22 -0.55
C ALA A 77 7.86 -9.20 -0.03
N SER A 78 7.72 -7.92 -0.38
CA SER A 78 8.56 -6.83 0.13
C SER A 78 8.43 -6.70 1.66
N ALA A 79 7.20 -6.69 2.18
CA ALA A 79 6.94 -6.63 3.62
C ALA A 79 7.51 -7.85 4.36
N ALA A 80 7.32 -9.05 3.81
CA ALA A 80 7.86 -10.28 4.37
C ALA A 80 9.40 -10.29 4.37
N ALA A 81 10.04 -9.87 3.27
CA ALA A 81 11.49 -9.80 3.15
C ALA A 81 12.11 -8.78 4.13
N ALA A 82 11.38 -7.71 4.45
CA ALA A 82 11.77 -6.73 5.47
C ALA A 82 11.48 -7.20 6.91
N GLY A 83 10.83 -8.34 7.12
CA GLY A 83 10.44 -8.83 8.44
C GLY A 83 9.29 -8.05 9.09
N LEU A 84 8.51 -7.30 8.29
CA LEU A 84 7.48 -6.37 8.75
C LEU A 84 6.05 -6.93 8.62
N GLY A 85 5.90 -8.24 8.41
CA GLY A 85 4.59 -8.87 8.19
C GLY A 85 3.59 -8.73 9.36
N SER A 86 4.03 -8.33 10.55
CA SER A 86 3.15 -8.00 11.68
C SER A 86 2.67 -6.55 11.70
N LEU A 87 3.33 -5.66 10.95
CA LEU A 87 3.02 -4.23 10.90
C LEU A 87 2.38 -3.83 9.56
N VAL A 88 2.67 -4.57 8.49
CA VAL A 88 2.21 -4.26 7.13
C VAL A 88 1.13 -5.25 6.68
N GLU A 89 -0.03 -4.73 6.30
CA GLU A 89 -1.10 -5.47 5.64
C GLU A 89 -1.23 -5.01 4.19
N ILE A 90 -1.39 -5.96 3.26
CA ILE A 90 -1.69 -5.66 1.85
C ILE A 90 -3.09 -6.16 1.53
N VAL A 91 -3.92 -5.26 1.01
CA VAL A 91 -5.28 -5.55 0.57
C VAL A 91 -5.32 -5.53 -0.95
N HIS A 92 -5.55 -6.69 -1.56
CA HIS A 92 -5.86 -6.76 -2.99
C HIS A 92 -7.29 -6.25 -3.23
N GLY A 93 -7.43 -5.08 -3.83
CA GLY A 93 -8.71 -4.41 -3.99
C GLY A 93 -8.64 -3.16 -4.84
N ASP A 94 -9.81 -2.72 -5.28
CA ASP A 94 -10.02 -1.41 -5.86
C ASP A 94 -10.36 -0.43 -4.73
N ALA A 95 -9.72 0.74 -4.73
CA ALA A 95 -9.77 1.71 -3.62
C ALA A 95 -10.83 2.80 -3.85
#